data_AF-A0A9W6C1W5-F1
#
_entry.id   AF-A0A9W6C1W5-F1
#
_cell.length_a   1.000
_cell.length_b   1.000
_cell.length_c   1.000
_cell.angle_alpha   90.00
_cell.angle_beta   90.00
_cell.angle_gamma   90.00
#
_symmetry.space_group_name_H-M   'P 1'
#
loop_
_entity.id
_entity.type
_entity.pdbx_description
1 polymer ?
#
loop_
_entity_poly.entity_id
_entity_poly.type
_entity_poly.pdbx_seq_one_letter_code
_entity_poly.pdbx_strand_id
1 'polypeptide(L)'
;MWDTNQLPAYQKCAEMFETEHPDQDVRITQTGWDDYWTKLTAGFIADTGPDVFTNHVSKYPQFAELEVLAPLNEHPATAALDPDDYQDGLVDLWTGPDGHQYGAPKDWDTVAAFYNEELLAEAGLTPADLEGWSWNPEDGGSFEDLVAHLTVDENGVRGDEPGFDKDHVAVYGLGISEAGGSTAGQGQWSAFAASNGWRVTNEPLWGDHYNLDDPALHETLDWYFGLTDKGYMPPYGQFNAAEGVNAQLASGSAAMVLDGAWMISTYAGIEDFPVGTARTPVGPDGTATSMLNGLADSIVKDTDNPKGAAQWTAFMSSAQCQQEVARAGVVFPARKDATPLAAEAYRQMGIDPEPFTAPVQEGNTVYFPVTKFGADVSALMTPALEDIYANRVPASVLAETNEAINVLFETDETDDS
;
A
#
# COMPACT_ATOMS: atom_id res chain seq x y z
N MET A 1 10.26 -6.07 12.68
CA MET A 1 9.12 -6.04 11.72
C MET A 1 7.87 -5.51 12.41
N TRP A 2 6.84 -5.08 11.68
CA TRP A 2 5.61 -4.54 12.28
C TRP A 2 4.39 -5.45 12.19
N ASP A 3 4.32 -6.30 11.17
CA ASP A 3 3.16 -7.15 10.94
C ASP A 3 3.21 -8.41 11.82
N THR A 4 2.16 -8.63 12.60
CA THR A 4 2.03 -9.81 13.49
C THR A 4 1.72 -11.07 12.69
N ASN A 5 0.99 -10.97 11.58
CA ASN A 5 0.58 -12.12 10.77
C ASN A 5 1.78 -12.74 10.05
N GLN A 6 2.78 -11.93 9.70
CA GLN A 6 4.01 -12.40 9.06
C GLN A 6 4.98 -13.09 10.03
N LEU A 7 4.96 -12.72 11.33
CA LEU A 7 5.95 -13.17 12.31
C LEU A 7 6.18 -14.69 12.34
N PRO A 8 5.15 -15.57 12.32
CA PRO A 8 5.37 -17.02 12.36
C PRO A 8 6.17 -17.56 11.17
N ALA A 9 5.93 -17.04 9.96
CA ALA A 9 6.64 -17.49 8.76
C ALA A 9 8.12 -17.08 8.81
N TYR A 10 8.43 -15.86 9.28
CA TYR A 10 9.81 -15.40 9.42
C TYR A 10 10.54 -16.05 10.59
N GLN A 11 9.85 -16.41 11.68
CA GLN A 11 10.43 -17.25 12.73
C GLN A 11 10.85 -18.61 12.18
N LYS A 12 10.04 -19.23 11.33
CA LYS A 12 10.43 -20.48 10.67
C LYS A 12 11.63 -20.30 9.73
N CYS A 13 11.71 -19.17 9.00
CA CYS A 13 12.92 -18.85 8.25
C CYS A 13 14.16 -18.71 9.15
N ALA A 14 14.03 -18.07 10.32
CA ALA A 14 15.12 -17.94 11.28
C ALA A 14 15.61 -19.33 11.78
N GLU A 15 14.70 -20.23 12.14
CA GLU A 15 15.04 -21.60 12.54
C GLU A 15 15.78 -22.37 11.43
N MET A 16 15.36 -22.19 10.17
CA MET A 16 16.01 -22.79 9.00
C MET A 16 17.41 -22.21 8.79
N PHE A 17 17.57 -20.89 8.93
CA PHE A 17 18.87 -20.21 8.85
C PHE A 17 19.83 -20.68 9.95
N GLU A 18 19.38 -20.74 11.20
CA GLU A 18 20.21 -21.19 12.34
C GLU A 18 20.65 -22.66 12.21
N THR A 19 19.85 -23.49 11.54
CA THR A 19 20.22 -24.86 11.21
C THR A 19 21.41 -24.90 10.23
N GLU A 20 21.48 -23.97 9.28
CA GLU A 20 22.56 -23.83 8.30
C GLU A 20 23.76 -23.05 8.84
N HIS A 21 23.52 -22.18 9.83
CA HIS A 21 24.47 -21.28 10.47
C HIS A 21 24.46 -21.44 12.00
N PRO A 22 24.94 -22.57 12.55
CA PRO A 22 24.83 -22.88 13.98
C PRO A 22 25.65 -21.97 14.90
N ASP A 23 26.46 -21.07 14.34
CA ASP A 23 27.18 -19.99 15.04
C ASP A 23 26.40 -18.67 15.14
N GLN A 24 25.21 -18.58 14.56
CA GLN A 24 24.34 -17.41 14.56
C GLN A 24 23.03 -17.70 15.35
N ASP A 25 22.46 -16.66 15.97
CA ASP A 25 21.18 -16.68 16.71
C ASP A 25 20.36 -15.47 16.23
N VAL A 26 19.19 -15.71 15.65
CA VAL A 26 18.31 -14.70 15.05
C VAL A 26 17.13 -14.43 15.97
N ARG A 27 17.05 -13.22 16.49
CA ARG A 27 15.97 -12.79 17.38
C ARG A 27 15.07 -11.77 16.70
N ILE A 28 13.88 -12.22 16.31
CA ILE A 28 12.89 -11.36 15.66
C ILE A 28 12.02 -10.68 16.73
N THR A 29 11.92 -9.35 16.63
CA THR A 29 10.99 -8.55 17.43
C THR A 29 9.88 -7.96 16.55
N GLN A 30 8.67 -7.90 17.11
CA GLN A 30 7.49 -7.35 16.47
C GLN A 30 6.85 -6.28 17.37
N THR A 31 6.49 -5.14 16.76
CA THR A 31 5.77 -4.01 17.39
C THR A 31 4.82 -3.39 16.37
N GLY A 32 3.75 -2.70 16.81
CA GLY A 32 2.86 -2.00 15.86
C GLY A 32 3.57 -0.94 15.02
N TRP A 33 2.98 -0.56 13.88
CA TRP A 33 3.57 0.32 12.86
C TRP A 33 4.18 1.62 13.40
N ASP A 34 3.41 2.43 14.13
CA ASP A 34 3.90 3.73 14.63
C ASP A 34 5.01 3.58 15.68
N ASP A 35 4.81 2.63 16.60
CA ASP A 35 5.79 2.26 17.61
C ASP A 35 7.09 1.75 16.99
N TYR A 36 6.99 1.01 15.88
CA TYR A 36 8.12 0.43 15.16
C TYR A 36 9.06 1.50 14.64
N TRP A 37 8.53 2.47 13.88
CA TRP A 37 9.33 3.55 13.29
C TRP A 37 9.91 4.48 14.36
N THR A 38 9.14 4.77 15.42
CA THR A 38 9.60 5.57 16.55
C THR A 38 10.77 4.89 17.27
N LYS A 39 10.68 3.57 17.53
CA LYS A 39 11.74 2.80 18.19
C LYS A 39 12.98 2.65 17.31
N LEU A 40 12.82 2.43 16.01
CA LEU A 40 13.97 2.36 15.08
C LEU A 40 14.77 3.66 15.07
N THR A 41 14.09 4.79 14.90
CA THR A 41 14.74 6.11 14.87
C THR A 41 15.49 6.39 16.18
N ALA A 42 14.86 6.14 17.32
CA ALA A 42 15.52 6.27 18.62
C ALA A 42 16.69 5.30 18.79
N GLY A 43 16.56 4.06 18.28
CA GLY A 43 17.59 3.03 18.32
C GLY A 43 18.82 3.38 17.51
N PHE A 44 18.67 3.99 16.33
CA PHE A 44 19.81 4.45 15.52
C PHE A 44 20.58 5.59 16.21
N ILE A 45 19.87 6.53 16.85
CA ILE A 45 20.51 7.62 17.62
C ILE A 45 21.25 7.08 18.86
N ALA A 46 20.68 6.06 19.50
CA ALA A 46 21.20 5.50 20.74
C ALA A 46 22.24 4.38 20.54
N ASP A 47 22.50 3.97 19.30
CA ASP A 47 23.33 2.81 18.96
C ASP A 47 22.81 1.50 19.61
N THR A 48 21.50 1.34 19.62
CA THR A 48 20.79 0.15 20.15
C THR A 48 19.75 -0.39 19.17
N GLY A 49 19.89 -0.06 17.88
CA GLY A 49 19.04 -0.58 16.81
C GLY A 49 19.25 -2.08 16.56
N PRO A 50 18.38 -2.71 15.76
CA PRO A 50 18.60 -4.09 15.30
C PRO A 50 19.74 -4.17 14.27
N ASP A 51 20.29 -5.36 14.02
CA ASP A 51 21.27 -5.56 12.94
C ASP A 51 20.63 -5.49 11.55
N VAL A 52 19.43 -6.08 11.43
CA VAL A 52 18.61 -6.13 10.22
C VAL A 52 17.17 -5.76 10.60
N PHE A 53 16.51 -4.98 9.76
CA PHE A 53 15.12 -4.59 10.00
C PHE A 53 14.32 -4.55 8.70
N THR A 54 13.06 -4.96 8.79
CA THR A 54 12.10 -4.76 7.71
C THR A 54 11.87 -3.26 7.54
N ASN A 55 11.98 -2.79 6.32
CA ASN A 55 11.92 -1.39 5.96
C ASN A 55 10.75 -1.15 4.99
N HIS A 56 10.38 0.10 4.80
CA HIS A 56 9.29 0.51 3.93
C HIS A 56 9.75 1.62 2.98
N VAL A 57 9.26 1.62 1.73
CA VAL A 57 9.66 2.59 0.69
C VAL A 57 9.42 4.05 1.10
N SER A 58 8.40 4.30 1.92
CA SER A 58 8.09 5.63 2.47
C SER A 58 9.02 6.09 3.60
N LYS A 59 9.92 5.23 4.09
CA LYS A 59 10.79 5.50 5.25
C LYS A 59 12.27 5.42 4.92
N TYR A 60 12.67 4.46 4.09
CA TYR A 60 14.10 4.22 3.85
C TYR A 60 14.87 5.41 3.26
N PRO A 61 14.29 6.31 2.43
CA PRO A 61 15.07 7.42 1.88
C PRO A 61 15.64 8.32 2.98
N GLN A 62 14.86 8.58 4.02
CA GLN A 62 15.31 9.33 5.19
C GLN A 62 16.46 8.59 5.91
N PHE A 63 16.39 7.27 6.02
CA PHE A 63 17.47 6.49 6.63
C PHE A 63 18.73 6.40 5.76
N ALA A 64 18.58 6.41 4.44
CA ALA A 64 19.70 6.50 3.51
C ALA A 64 20.39 7.87 3.64
N GLU A 65 19.62 8.96 3.74
CA GLU A 65 20.13 10.32 3.94
C GLU A 65 20.84 10.48 5.30
N LEU A 66 20.31 9.87 6.37
CA LEU A 66 20.98 9.81 7.67
C LEU A 66 22.23 8.91 7.68
N GLU A 67 22.57 8.28 6.55
CA GLU A 67 23.67 7.34 6.36
C GLU A 67 23.67 6.16 7.35
N VAL A 68 22.51 5.71 7.82
CA VAL A 68 22.41 4.60 8.79
C VAL A 68 22.22 3.23 8.14
N LEU A 69 22.08 3.17 6.82
CA LEU A 69 21.89 1.93 6.05
C LEU A 69 23.21 1.46 5.43
N ALA A 70 23.50 0.17 5.55
CA ALA A 70 24.62 -0.45 4.85
C ALA A 70 24.27 -0.68 3.37
N PRO A 71 25.15 -0.33 2.42
CA PRO A 71 24.97 -0.69 1.02
C PRO A 71 25.04 -2.21 0.82
N LEU A 72 23.93 -2.82 0.39
CA LEU A 72 23.83 -4.28 0.28
C LEU A 72 24.76 -4.85 -0.79
N ASN A 73 25.05 -4.08 -1.83
CA ASN A 73 25.98 -4.45 -2.89
C ASN A 73 27.46 -4.48 -2.44
N GLU A 74 27.78 -4.01 -1.24
CA GLU A 74 29.14 -4.08 -0.68
C GLU A 74 29.40 -5.33 0.18
N HIS A 75 28.36 -6.07 0.55
CA HIS A 75 28.50 -7.31 1.31
C HIS A 75 28.45 -8.54 0.40
N PRO A 76 29.42 -9.48 0.46
CA PRO A 76 29.48 -10.61 -0.47
C PRO A 76 28.23 -11.50 -0.52
N ALA A 77 27.50 -11.65 0.59
CA ALA A 77 26.30 -12.50 0.65
C ALA A 77 25.12 -11.88 -0.10
N THR A 78 24.89 -10.57 0.08
CA THR A 78 23.78 -9.83 -0.55
C THR A 78 24.12 -9.38 -1.97
N ALA A 79 25.40 -9.09 -2.27
CA ALA A 79 25.86 -8.83 -3.63
C ALA A 79 25.73 -10.04 -4.58
N ALA A 80 25.50 -11.24 -4.04
CA ALA A 80 25.27 -12.45 -4.80
C ALA A 80 23.78 -12.69 -5.13
N LEU A 81 22.87 -11.84 -4.63
CA LEU A 81 21.45 -11.91 -4.97
C LEU A 81 21.25 -11.51 -6.44
N ASP A 82 20.51 -12.35 -7.18
CA ASP A 82 20.23 -12.10 -8.58
C ASP A 82 18.99 -11.21 -8.70
N PRO A 83 19.08 -9.99 -9.25
CA PRO A 83 17.92 -9.13 -9.42
C PRO A 83 16.83 -9.76 -10.32
N ASP A 84 17.20 -10.65 -11.24
CA ASP A 84 16.26 -11.31 -12.15
C ASP A 84 15.31 -12.28 -11.43
N ASP A 85 15.64 -12.71 -10.21
CA ASP A 85 14.79 -13.55 -9.37
C ASP A 85 13.54 -12.80 -8.86
N TYR A 86 13.59 -11.47 -8.74
CA TYR A 86 12.51 -10.64 -8.19
C TYR A 86 11.53 -10.16 -9.26
N GLN A 87 10.33 -9.75 -8.84
CA GLN A 87 9.41 -9.04 -9.73
C GLN A 87 10.08 -7.78 -10.31
N ASP A 88 9.76 -7.50 -11.57
CA ASP A 88 10.37 -6.37 -12.28
C ASP A 88 10.07 -5.06 -11.54
N GLY A 89 11.08 -4.19 -11.41
CA GLY A 89 10.96 -2.89 -10.74
C GLY A 89 11.12 -2.90 -9.22
N LEU A 90 11.03 -4.05 -8.54
CA LEU A 90 11.15 -4.09 -7.08
C LEU A 90 12.54 -3.73 -6.57
N VAL A 91 13.61 -4.15 -7.26
CA VAL A 91 14.98 -3.77 -6.86
C VAL A 91 15.21 -2.27 -7.03
N ASP A 92 14.59 -1.66 -8.05
CA ASP A 92 14.73 -0.23 -8.34
C ASP A 92 14.13 0.63 -7.21
N LEU A 93 13.01 0.19 -6.61
CA LEU A 93 12.40 0.84 -5.43
C LEU A 93 13.37 0.98 -4.25
N TRP A 94 14.39 0.12 -4.17
CA TRP A 94 15.35 0.03 -3.07
C TRP A 94 16.75 0.49 -3.44
N THR A 95 16.93 1.06 -4.63
CA THR A 95 18.21 1.57 -5.12
C THR A 95 18.21 3.10 -5.04
N GLY A 96 19.18 3.66 -4.33
CA GLY A 96 19.35 5.10 -4.18
C GLY A 96 19.91 5.80 -5.43
N PRO A 97 19.85 7.14 -5.50
CA PRO A 97 20.42 7.92 -6.62
C PRO A 97 21.94 7.75 -6.75
N ASP A 98 22.61 7.33 -5.69
CA ASP A 98 24.04 7.01 -5.65
C ASP A 98 24.38 5.63 -6.26
N GLY A 99 23.36 4.86 -6.66
CA GLY A 99 23.49 3.54 -7.26
C GLY A 99 23.67 2.40 -6.26
N HIS A 100 23.57 2.68 -4.95
CA HIS A 100 23.60 1.65 -3.91
C HIS A 100 22.21 1.09 -3.62
N GLN A 101 22.13 -0.22 -3.41
CA GLN A 101 20.91 -0.88 -2.98
C GLN A 101 20.86 -0.92 -1.45
N TYR A 102 19.79 -0.40 -0.86
CA TYR A 102 19.64 -0.24 0.60
C TYR A 102 18.60 -1.16 1.24
N GLY A 103 17.88 -1.95 0.42
CA GLY A 103 16.95 -2.95 0.89
C GLY A 103 16.93 -4.16 -0.04
N ALA A 104 16.92 -5.37 0.53
CA ALA A 104 16.72 -6.59 -0.23
C ALA A 104 15.21 -6.87 -0.33
N PRO A 105 14.61 -6.88 -1.54
CA PRO A 105 13.17 -7.05 -1.69
C PRO A 105 12.65 -8.30 -0.97
N LYS A 106 11.65 -8.08 -0.12
CA LYS A 106 11.03 -9.08 0.75
C LYS A 106 9.69 -9.52 0.17
N ASP A 107 8.84 -8.56 -0.17
CA ASP A 107 7.50 -8.75 -0.71
C ASP A 107 7.11 -7.58 -1.64
N TRP A 108 5.93 -7.68 -2.24
CA TRP A 108 5.30 -6.62 -3.02
C TRP A 108 3.80 -6.61 -2.81
N ASP A 109 3.21 -5.45 -3.00
CA ASP A 109 1.81 -5.20 -2.73
C ASP A 109 1.17 -4.33 -3.80
N THR A 110 -0.02 -4.73 -4.20
CA THR A 110 -0.97 -3.97 -5.00
C THR A 110 -2.29 -3.81 -4.25
N VAL A 111 -3.19 -3.02 -4.80
CA VAL A 111 -4.50 -2.68 -4.24
C VAL A 111 -5.59 -3.19 -5.16
N ALA A 112 -6.64 -3.73 -4.55
CA ALA A 112 -7.84 -4.17 -5.26
C ALA A 112 -9.08 -3.87 -4.40
N ALA A 113 -10.26 -4.11 -4.96
CA ALA A 113 -11.49 -4.09 -4.22
C ALA A 113 -11.70 -5.42 -3.49
N PHE A 114 -12.07 -5.35 -2.21
CA PHE A 114 -12.71 -6.44 -1.47
C PHE A 114 -14.19 -6.14 -1.32
N TYR A 115 -15.07 -7.11 -1.54
CA TYR A 115 -16.52 -6.91 -1.44
C TYR A 115 -17.22 -8.05 -0.72
N ASN A 116 -18.33 -7.72 -0.08
CA ASN A 116 -19.23 -8.69 0.55
C ASN A 116 -20.11 -9.33 -0.54
N GLU A 117 -19.94 -10.63 -0.79
CA GLU A 117 -20.69 -11.33 -1.84
C GLU A 117 -22.20 -11.40 -1.57
N GLU A 118 -22.61 -11.40 -0.29
CA GLU A 118 -24.04 -11.42 0.06
C GLU A 118 -24.70 -10.08 -0.25
N LEU A 119 -24.08 -8.96 0.14
CA LEU A 119 -24.59 -7.62 -0.18
C LEU A 119 -24.63 -7.38 -1.70
N LEU A 120 -23.64 -7.89 -2.44
CA LEU A 120 -23.64 -7.85 -3.90
C LEU A 120 -24.83 -8.64 -4.48
N ALA A 121 -25.07 -9.86 -3.99
CA ALA A 121 -26.18 -10.70 -4.44
C ALA A 121 -27.56 -10.14 -4.05
N GLU A 122 -27.69 -9.50 -2.88
CA GLU A 122 -28.91 -8.81 -2.44
C GLU A 122 -29.26 -7.61 -3.33
N ALA A 123 -28.25 -6.98 -3.91
CA ALA A 123 -28.39 -5.97 -4.96
C ALA A 123 -28.71 -6.56 -6.34
N GLY A 124 -28.79 -7.89 -6.47
CA GLY A 124 -29.03 -8.55 -7.75
C GLY A 124 -27.83 -8.49 -8.69
N LEU A 125 -26.65 -8.16 -8.16
CA LEU A 125 -25.39 -8.11 -8.87
C LEU A 125 -24.61 -9.42 -8.70
N THR A 126 -23.62 -9.60 -9.55
CA THR A 126 -22.71 -10.76 -9.56
C THR A 126 -21.26 -10.28 -9.68
N PRO A 127 -20.25 -11.12 -9.37
CA PRO A 127 -18.85 -10.77 -9.59
C PRO A 127 -18.54 -10.27 -11.01
N ALA A 128 -19.27 -10.77 -12.01
CA ALA A 128 -19.11 -10.35 -13.41
C ALA A 128 -19.50 -8.89 -13.67
N ASP A 129 -20.33 -8.28 -12.81
CA ASP A 129 -20.69 -6.86 -12.93
C ASP A 129 -19.56 -5.94 -12.47
N LEU A 130 -18.57 -6.48 -11.74
CA LEU A 130 -17.35 -5.79 -11.33
C LEU A 130 -16.19 -6.04 -12.32
N GLU A 131 -16.36 -6.96 -13.27
CA GLU A 131 -15.36 -7.24 -14.30
C GLU A 131 -15.33 -6.10 -15.31
N GLY A 132 -14.22 -5.35 -15.34
CA GLY A 132 -14.01 -4.30 -16.34
C GLY A 132 -14.92 -3.08 -16.16
N TRP A 133 -15.46 -2.88 -14.95
CA TRP A 133 -16.08 -1.61 -14.57
C TRP A 133 -15.14 -0.44 -14.85
N SER A 134 -15.71 0.70 -15.22
CA SER A 134 -14.96 1.90 -15.56
C SER A 134 -15.28 3.05 -14.63
N TRP A 135 -14.35 3.99 -14.54
CA TRP A 135 -14.56 5.25 -13.85
C TRP A 135 -14.03 6.42 -14.70
N ASN A 136 -14.48 7.63 -14.38
CA ASN A 136 -13.93 8.89 -14.88
C ASN A 136 -14.26 10.01 -13.87
N PRO A 137 -13.54 11.14 -13.88
CA PRO A 137 -13.77 12.20 -12.89
C PRO A 137 -15.07 13.02 -13.11
N GLU A 138 -15.75 12.89 -14.26
CA GLU A 138 -16.94 13.70 -14.57
C GLU A 138 -18.21 13.16 -13.89
N ASP A 139 -18.44 11.85 -13.97
CA ASP A 139 -19.64 11.18 -13.43
C ASP A 139 -19.35 9.89 -12.66
N GLY A 140 -18.09 9.48 -12.54
CA GLY A 140 -17.68 8.27 -11.82
C GLY A 140 -17.86 6.95 -12.57
N GLY A 141 -18.45 6.99 -13.78
CA GLY A 141 -18.64 5.81 -14.64
C GLY A 141 -19.47 4.70 -14.01
N SER A 142 -19.32 3.48 -14.55
CA SER A 142 -20.05 2.31 -14.04
C SER A 142 -19.64 1.93 -12.61
N PHE A 143 -18.44 2.33 -12.18
CA PHE A 143 -18.01 2.16 -10.80
C PHE A 143 -18.89 2.96 -9.83
N GLU A 144 -19.11 4.25 -10.08
CA GLU A 144 -19.99 5.04 -9.23
C GLU A 144 -21.45 4.54 -9.29
N ASP A 145 -21.94 4.16 -10.47
CA ASP A 145 -23.29 3.56 -10.60
C ASP A 145 -23.44 2.32 -9.70
N LEU A 146 -22.43 1.44 -9.67
CA LEU A 146 -22.44 0.25 -8.83
C LEU A 146 -22.35 0.61 -7.34
N VAL A 147 -21.49 1.56 -6.96
CA VAL A 147 -21.38 2.05 -5.59
C VAL A 147 -22.71 2.66 -5.12
N ALA A 148 -23.38 3.45 -5.96
CA ALA A 148 -24.70 4.01 -5.68
C ALA A 148 -25.73 2.90 -5.43
N HIS A 149 -25.75 1.88 -6.29
CA HIS A 149 -26.67 0.75 -6.18
C HIS A 149 -26.42 -0.11 -4.92
N LEU A 150 -25.16 -0.26 -4.52
CA LEU A 150 -24.78 -0.96 -3.28
C LEU A 150 -25.03 -0.15 -2.01
N THR A 151 -25.22 1.17 -2.13
CA THR A 151 -25.52 2.04 -0.99
C THR A 151 -26.99 1.90 -0.61
N VAL A 152 -27.30 1.70 0.66
CA VAL A 152 -28.67 1.50 1.17
C VAL A 152 -28.90 2.37 2.41
N ASP A 153 -29.99 3.14 2.42
CA ASP A 153 -30.39 3.93 3.57
C ASP A 153 -31.08 3.09 4.67
N GLU A 154 -31.31 3.68 5.85
CA GLU A 154 -32.00 3.03 6.97
C GLU A 154 -33.45 2.60 6.64
N ASN A 155 -34.03 3.11 5.55
CA ASN A 155 -35.36 2.73 5.07
C ASN A 155 -35.32 1.62 4.00
N GLY A 156 -34.13 1.17 3.60
CA GLY A 156 -33.94 0.14 2.58
C GLY A 156 -34.02 0.67 1.14
N VAL A 157 -33.91 1.98 0.93
CA VAL A 157 -33.87 2.59 -0.41
C VAL A 157 -32.42 2.66 -0.88
N ARG A 158 -32.17 2.29 -2.14
CA ARG A 158 -30.80 2.31 -2.70
C ARG A 158 -30.37 3.70 -3.15
N GLY A 159 -29.06 3.95 -3.22
CA GLY A 159 -28.49 5.24 -3.59
C GLY A 159 -28.92 5.76 -4.96
N ASP A 160 -29.24 4.87 -5.90
CA ASP A 160 -29.73 5.15 -7.24
C ASP A 160 -31.27 5.22 -7.35
N GLU A 161 -31.99 4.99 -6.25
CA GLU A 161 -33.45 4.95 -6.22
C GLU A 161 -34.09 6.28 -5.75
N PRO A 162 -35.26 6.66 -6.30
CA PRO A 162 -35.98 7.83 -5.84
C PRO A 162 -36.39 7.71 -4.37
N GLY A 163 -35.94 8.66 -3.54
CA GLY A 163 -36.30 8.74 -2.13
C GLY A 163 -35.20 8.31 -1.17
N PHE A 164 -34.01 7.94 -1.68
CA PHE A 164 -32.81 7.69 -0.89
C PHE A 164 -32.50 8.82 0.09
N ASP A 165 -32.32 8.47 1.36
CA ASP A 165 -31.90 9.37 2.43
C ASP A 165 -30.39 9.28 2.67
N LYS A 166 -29.64 10.09 1.93
CA LYS A 166 -28.17 10.17 2.02
C LYS A 166 -27.64 10.59 3.40
N ASP A 167 -28.48 11.13 4.28
CA ASP A 167 -28.08 11.57 5.62
C ASP A 167 -28.30 10.45 6.67
N HIS A 168 -28.96 9.35 6.31
CA HIS A 168 -29.23 8.18 7.17
C HIS A 168 -28.90 6.88 6.44
N VAL A 169 -27.61 6.68 6.14
CA VAL A 169 -27.11 5.51 5.41
C VAL A 169 -26.88 4.33 6.35
N ALA A 170 -27.43 3.16 6.02
CA ALA A 170 -27.23 1.93 6.76
C ALA A 170 -26.04 1.11 6.24
N VAL A 171 -25.88 1.08 4.91
CA VAL A 171 -24.76 0.41 4.22
C VAL A 171 -24.22 1.37 3.17
N TYR A 172 -22.94 1.73 3.29
CA TYR A 172 -22.24 2.49 2.26
C TYR A 172 -21.82 1.58 1.11
N GLY A 173 -21.89 2.04 -0.13
CA GLY A 173 -21.39 1.27 -1.28
C GLY A 173 -19.87 1.10 -1.23
N LEU A 174 -19.15 2.15 -0.83
CA LEU A 174 -17.69 2.17 -0.72
C LEU A 174 -17.25 2.64 0.66
N GLY A 175 -16.44 1.84 1.34
CA GLY A 175 -15.77 2.23 2.57
C GLY A 175 -14.49 3.02 2.29
N ILE A 176 -14.05 3.80 3.28
CA ILE A 176 -12.82 4.59 3.24
C ILE A 176 -12.16 4.62 4.61
N SER A 177 -10.83 4.59 4.65
CA SER A 177 -10.06 4.75 5.90
C SER A 177 -9.84 6.23 6.25
N GLU A 178 -8.64 6.60 6.71
CA GLU A 178 -8.22 7.98 6.98
C GLU A 178 -8.22 8.88 5.74
N ALA A 179 -8.14 10.19 5.96
CA ALA A 179 -7.87 11.12 4.88
C ALA A 179 -6.46 10.86 4.32
N GLY A 180 -6.40 10.39 3.07
CA GLY A 180 -5.16 10.40 2.30
C GLY A 180 -4.43 9.08 2.12
N GLY A 181 -4.91 7.97 2.67
CA GLY A 181 -4.40 6.61 2.38
C GLY A 181 -2.87 6.52 2.47
N SER A 182 -2.32 6.74 3.65
CA SER A 182 -0.87 6.93 3.88
C SER A 182 -0.23 8.10 3.11
N THR A 183 -0.96 9.20 2.91
CA THR A 183 -0.59 10.44 2.19
C THR A 183 -0.45 10.33 0.67
N ALA A 184 -0.20 9.13 0.16
CA ALA A 184 -0.07 8.83 -1.26
C ALA A 184 -1.35 8.26 -1.88
N GLY A 185 -2.41 8.03 -1.08
CA GLY A 185 -3.69 7.51 -1.56
C GLY A 185 -3.70 6.03 -1.92
N GLN A 186 -2.74 5.23 -1.44
CA GLN A 186 -2.45 3.86 -1.91
C GLN A 186 -3.72 2.99 -1.97
N GLY A 187 -4.40 2.81 -0.85
CA GLY A 187 -5.66 2.05 -0.73
C GLY A 187 -6.92 2.86 -1.10
N GLN A 188 -6.79 3.99 -1.79
CA GLN A 188 -7.87 4.96 -1.99
C GLN A 188 -7.83 5.58 -3.40
N TRP A 189 -7.60 6.89 -3.49
CA TRP A 189 -7.78 7.71 -4.68
C TRP A 189 -6.62 7.63 -5.70
N SER A 190 -5.45 7.07 -5.34
CA SER A 190 -4.25 7.20 -6.16
C SER A 190 -4.28 6.40 -7.46
N ALA A 191 -4.91 5.22 -7.44
CA ALA A 191 -5.14 4.40 -8.63
C ALA A 191 -6.02 5.13 -9.65
N PHE A 192 -7.04 5.82 -9.16
CA PHE A 192 -7.89 6.70 -9.97
C PHE A 192 -7.05 7.84 -10.54
N ALA A 193 -6.35 8.61 -9.70
CA ALA A 193 -5.56 9.76 -10.18
C ALA A 193 -4.52 9.34 -11.24
N ALA A 194 -3.82 8.23 -11.00
CA ALA A 194 -2.83 7.69 -11.93
C ALA A 194 -3.43 7.32 -13.30
N SER A 195 -4.60 6.67 -13.32
CA SER A 195 -5.32 6.31 -14.55
C SER A 195 -6.04 7.49 -15.22
N ASN A 196 -6.18 8.62 -14.50
CA ASN A 196 -6.55 9.92 -15.06
C ASN A 196 -5.34 10.73 -15.59
N GLY A 197 -4.14 10.13 -15.58
CA GLY A 197 -2.93 10.73 -16.14
C GLY A 197 -2.04 11.45 -15.13
N TRP A 198 -2.40 11.50 -13.85
CA TRP A 198 -1.56 12.08 -12.81
C TRP A 198 -0.29 11.25 -12.57
N ARG A 199 0.79 11.93 -12.17
CA ARG A 199 2.03 11.33 -11.70
C ARG A 199 2.42 12.01 -10.40
N VAL A 200 2.75 11.24 -9.36
CA VAL A 200 3.05 11.78 -8.02
C VAL A 200 4.19 12.80 -8.08
N THR A 201 5.24 12.43 -8.79
CA THR A 201 6.43 13.25 -9.03
C THR A 201 6.76 13.28 -10.53
N ASN A 202 7.67 14.17 -10.92
CA ASN A 202 8.18 14.30 -12.28
C ASN A 202 8.93 13.07 -12.80
N GLU A 203 9.48 12.23 -11.92
CA GLU A 203 10.10 10.95 -12.25
C GLU A 203 9.44 9.79 -11.48
N PRO A 204 9.48 8.53 -11.99
CA PRO A 204 8.83 7.39 -11.35
C PRO A 204 9.39 7.02 -9.96
N LEU A 205 10.68 7.26 -9.75
CA LEU A 205 11.40 7.03 -8.50
C LEU A 205 12.34 8.21 -8.28
N TRP A 206 12.51 8.64 -7.03
CA TRP A 206 13.43 9.73 -6.67
C TRP A 206 13.18 11.04 -7.42
N GLY A 207 11.91 11.34 -7.74
CA GLY A 207 11.55 12.63 -8.29
C GLY A 207 11.80 13.76 -7.30
N ASP A 208 12.24 14.90 -7.83
CA ASP A 208 12.58 16.12 -7.10
C ASP A 208 11.50 17.21 -7.21
N HIS A 209 10.39 16.90 -7.90
CA HIS A 209 9.25 17.78 -8.05
C HIS A 209 7.94 17.00 -7.94
N TYR A 210 7.12 17.35 -6.96
CA TYR A 210 5.74 16.87 -6.81
C TYR A 210 4.80 17.58 -7.78
N ASN A 211 3.79 16.86 -8.26
CA ASN A 211 2.75 17.40 -9.16
C ASN A 211 1.38 17.47 -8.45
N LEU A 212 1.33 18.02 -7.24
CA LEU A 212 0.09 18.12 -6.46
C LEU A 212 -0.82 19.25 -6.95
N ASP A 213 -0.34 20.12 -7.82
CA ASP A 213 -1.09 21.18 -8.50
C ASP A 213 -1.72 20.72 -9.84
N ASP A 214 -1.55 19.45 -10.21
CA ASP A 214 -2.08 18.87 -11.46
C ASP A 214 -3.61 18.81 -11.45
N PRO A 215 -4.31 19.38 -12.46
CA PRO A 215 -5.75 19.28 -12.58
C PRO A 215 -6.29 17.85 -12.56
N ALA A 216 -5.55 16.87 -13.10
CA ALA A 216 -5.99 15.46 -13.10
C ALA A 216 -6.13 14.90 -11.68
N LEU A 217 -5.25 15.32 -10.76
CA LEU A 217 -5.36 15.00 -9.34
C LEU A 217 -6.54 15.71 -8.71
N HIS A 218 -6.72 17.01 -8.97
CA HIS A 218 -7.79 17.80 -8.36
C HIS A 218 -9.17 17.27 -8.75
N GLU A 219 -9.38 17.00 -10.04
CA GLU A 219 -10.61 16.41 -10.57
C GLU A 219 -10.90 15.05 -9.92
N THR A 220 -9.88 14.20 -9.77
CA THR A 220 -10.02 12.90 -9.11
C THR A 220 -10.43 13.05 -7.64
N LEU A 221 -9.76 13.93 -6.89
CA LEU A 221 -10.02 14.10 -5.46
C LEU A 221 -11.38 14.75 -5.20
N ASP A 222 -11.75 15.75 -6.01
CA ASP A 222 -13.06 16.40 -5.93
C ASP A 222 -14.19 15.38 -6.17
N TRP A 223 -14.02 14.50 -7.16
CA TRP A 223 -14.93 13.38 -7.42
C TRP A 223 -14.93 12.35 -6.28
N TYR A 224 -13.77 11.80 -5.92
CA TYR A 224 -13.64 10.69 -4.99
C TYR A 224 -14.21 11.03 -3.62
N PHE A 225 -13.81 12.17 -3.05
CA PHE A 225 -14.37 12.63 -1.78
C PHE A 225 -15.81 13.17 -1.94
N GLY A 226 -16.23 13.52 -3.17
CA GLY A 226 -17.61 13.88 -3.50
C GLY A 226 -18.62 12.73 -3.40
N LEU A 227 -18.16 11.48 -3.38
CA LEU A 227 -19.00 10.33 -3.04
C LEU A 227 -19.63 10.46 -1.65
N THR A 228 -19.01 11.22 -0.75
CA THR A 228 -19.53 11.47 0.60
C THR A 228 -20.74 12.40 0.58
N ASP A 229 -20.72 13.42 -0.28
CA ASP A 229 -21.83 14.37 -0.45
C ASP A 229 -23.10 13.66 -0.98
N LYS A 230 -22.88 12.59 -1.75
CA LYS A 230 -23.92 11.71 -2.33
C LYS A 230 -24.40 10.65 -1.33
N GLY A 231 -23.72 10.44 -0.21
CA GLY A 231 -24.02 9.38 0.77
C GLY A 231 -23.47 8.01 0.39
N TYR A 232 -22.64 7.92 -0.66
CA TYR A 232 -22.12 6.67 -1.21
C TYR A 232 -20.87 6.16 -0.48
N MET A 233 -20.21 7.06 0.25
CA MET A 233 -19.02 6.81 1.05
C MET A 233 -19.18 7.47 2.44
N PRO A 234 -18.64 6.89 3.53
CA PRO A 234 -18.77 7.45 4.87
C PRO A 234 -18.26 8.89 4.98
N PRO A 235 -18.94 9.80 5.70
CA PRO A 235 -18.40 11.12 5.99
C PRO A 235 -17.19 11.04 6.92
N TYR A 236 -16.33 12.07 6.90
CA TYR A 236 -15.13 12.11 7.75
C TYR A 236 -15.48 11.93 9.23
N GLY A 237 -14.73 11.07 9.92
CA GLY A 237 -14.93 10.78 11.34
C GLY A 237 -16.11 9.85 11.65
N GLN A 238 -16.82 9.34 10.64
CA GLN A 238 -17.88 8.33 10.84
C GLN A 238 -17.32 7.04 11.44
N PHE A 239 -16.14 6.63 10.98
CA PHE A 239 -15.40 5.48 11.49
C PHE A 239 -14.08 5.90 12.10
N ASN A 240 -13.61 5.11 13.06
CA ASN A 240 -12.29 5.31 13.63
C ASN A 240 -11.22 4.90 12.62
N ALA A 241 -10.43 5.86 12.14
CA ALA A 241 -9.35 5.59 11.19
C ALA A 241 -8.37 4.50 11.67
N ALA A 242 -8.16 4.38 12.99
CA ALA A 242 -7.26 3.37 13.56
C ALA A 242 -7.78 1.93 13.41
N GLU A 243 -9.07 1.72 13.11
CA GLU A 243 -9.65 0.40 12.87
C GLU A 243 -9.47 -0.08 11.42
N GLY A 244 -9.02 0.81 10.53
CA GLY A 244 -8.87 0.51 9.10
C GLY A 244 -10.20 0.36 8.37
N VAL A 245 -10.13 0.18 7.05
CA VAL A 245 -11.32 0.00 6.22
C VAL A 245 -11.91 -1.41 6.33
N ASN A 246 -11.09 -2.40 6.72
CA ASN A 246 -11.49 -3.79 6.88
C ASN A 246 -12.61 -3.97 7.93
N ALA A 247 -12.62 -3.15 8.98
CA ALA A 247 -13.68 -3.17 9.98
C ALA A 247 -15.05 -2.81 9.39
N GLN A 248 -15.08 -1.91 8.39
CA GLN A 248 -16.32 -1.48 7.73
C GLN A 248 -16.92 -2.57 6.86
N LEU A 249 -16.06 -3.31 6.13
CA LEU A 249 -16.51 -4.48 5.38
C LEU A 249 -17.00 -5.56 6.34
N ALA A 250 -16.19 -5.91 7.35
CA ALA A 250 -16.50 -6.98 8.30
C ALA A 250 -17.79 -6.74 9.09
N SER A 251 -18.12 -5.49 9.42
CA SER A 251 -19.39 -5.14 10.08
C SER A 251 -20.59 -5.12 9.14
N GLY A 252 -20.38 -5.21 7.82
CA GLY A 252 -21.39 -4.99 6.79
C GLY A 252 -21.81 -3.52 6.64
N SER A 253 -21.05 -2.58 7.23
CA SER A 253 -21.35 -1.14 7.12
C SER A 253 -20.89 -0.55 5.79
N ALA A 254 -19.97 -1.21 5.10
CA ALA A 254 -19.63 -0.95 3.71
C ALA A 254 -19.76 -2.24 2.89
N ALA A 255 -20.32 -2.14 1.68
CA ALA A 255 -20.46 -3.29 0.78
C ALA A 255 -19.13 -3.66 0.09
N MET A 256 -18.27 -2.66 -0.15
CA MET A 256 -16.97 -2.81 -0.77
C MET A 256 -15.96 -1.84 -0.16
N VAL A 257 -14.69 -2.23 -0.18
CA VAL A 257 -13.55 -1.42 0.26
C VAL A 257 -12.39 -1.60 -0.72
N LEU A 258 -11.54 -0.57 -0.88
CA LEU A 258 -10.26 -0.71 -1.55
C LEU A 258 -9.17 -0.92 -0.50
N ASP A 259 -8.36 -1.97 -0.67
CA ASP A 259 -7.33 -2.32 0.31
C ASP A 259 -6.20 -3.13 -0.35
N GLY A 260 -5.09 -3.28 0.37
CA GLY A 260 -3.89 -3.92 -0.14
C GLY A 260 -3.88 -5.44 -0.04
N ALA A 261 -3.01 -6.05 -0.85
CA ALA A 261 -2.75 -7.49 -0.83
C ALA A 261 -2.35 -8.04 0.55
N TRP A 262 -1.70 -7.22 1.39
CA TRP A 262 -1.36 -7.56 2.78
C TRP A 262 -2.58 -7.88 3.65
N MET A 263 -3.79 -7.49 3.25
CA MET A 263 -5.03 -7.73 3.99
C MET A 263 -5.78 -8.99 3.56
N ILE A 264 -5.35 -9.71 2.51
CA ILE A 264 -6.07 -10.88 1.99
C ILE A 264 -6.37 -11.91 3.09
N SER A 265 -5.38 -12.25 3.92
CA SER A 265 -5.57 -13.22 5.01
C SER A 265 -6.53 -12.73 6.09
N THR A 266 -6.58 -11.41 6.33
CA THR A 266 -7.53 -10.78 7.26
C THR A 266 -8.96 -10.90 6.74
N TYR A 267 -9.18 -10.59 5.47
CA TYR A 267 -10.50 -10.69 4.84
C TYR A 267 -10.96 -12.13 4.68
N ALA A 268 -10.06 -13.06 4.35
CA ALA A 268 -10.37 -14.49 4.31
C ALA A 268 -10.77 -15.07 5.66
N GLY A 269 -10.42 -14.40 6.76
CA GLY A 269 -10.81 -14.76 8.12
C GLY A 269 -12.23 -14.33 8.51
N ILE A 270 -12.95 -13.58 7.66
CA ILE A 270 -14.35 -13.23 7.90
C ILE A 270 -15.21 -14.48 7.69
N GLU A 271 -15.88 -14.93 8.76
CA GLU A 271 -16.72 -16.14 8.73
C GLU A 271 -18.21 -15.85 8.47
N ASP A 272 -18.63 -14.59 8.61
CA ASP A 272 -20.05 -14.20 8.56
C ASP A 272 -20.63 -14.21 7.13
N PHE A 273 -19.80 -13.97 6.12
CA PHE A 273 -20.18 -13.96 4.70
C PHE A 273 -18.95 -14.23 3.80
N PRO A 274 -19.14 -14.71 2.55
CA PRO A 274 -18.03 -14.84 1.60
C PRO A 274 -17.53 -13.47 1.15
N VAL A 275 -16.21 -13.31 1.07
CA VAL A 275 -15.55 -12.11 0.57
C VAL A 275 -15.02 -12.39 -0.83
N GLY A 276 -15.39 -11.55 -1.79
CA GLY A 276 -14.85 -11.56 -3.14
C GLY A 276 -13.84 -10.44 -3.37
N THR A 277 -13.14 -10.50 -4.49
CA THR A 277 -12.15 -9.49 -4.91
C THR A 277 -12.37 -9.07 -6.35
N ALA A 278 -12.12 -7.80 -6.66
CA ALA A 278 -12.20 -7.25 -8.03
C ALA A 278 -11.07 -6.25 -8.27
N ARG A 279 -10.62 -6.12 -9.52
CA ARG A 279 -9.58 -5.14 -9.88
C ARG A 279 -10.06 -3.71 -9.61
N THR A 280 -9.13 -2.78 -9.45
CA THR A 280 -9.48 -1.35 -9.50
C THR A 280 -10.21 -1.00 -10.81
N PRO A 281 -11.07 0.03 -10.82
CA PRO A 281 -11.82 0.41 -12.02
C PRO A 281 -10.91 0.85 -13.16
N VAL A 282 -11.30 0.52 -14.39
CA VAL A 282 -10.61 0.94 -15.60
C VAL A 282 -10.79 2.44 -15.77
N GLY A 283 -9.68 3.19 -15.77
CA GLY A 283 -9.71 4.65 -15.89
C GLY A 283 -9.68 5.16 -17.33
N PRO A 284 -9.63 6.50 -17.49
CA PRO A 284 -9.58 7.15 -18.79
C PRO A 284 -8.43 6.72 -19.71
N ASP A 285 -7.31 6.25 -19.15
CA ASP A 285 -6.18 5.71 -19.92
C ASP A 285 -6.41 4.28 -20.45
N GLY A 286 -7.53 3.65 -20.08
CA GLY A 286 -7.91 2.30 -20.50
C GLY A 286 -7.29 1.18 -19.65
N THR A 287 -6.67 1.50 -18.52
CA THR A 287 -6.03 0.53 -17.62
C THR A 287 -6.74 0.44 -16.26
N ALA A 288 -6.69 -0.75 -15.67
CA ALA A 288 -6.97 -0.96 -14.24
C ALA A 288 -5.65 -0.78 -13.48
N THR A 289 -5.29 0.47 -13.19
CA THR A 289 -4.03 0.80 -12.52
C THR A 289 -4.08 0.43 -11.03
N SER A 290 -3.00 -0.13 -10.50
CA SER A 290 -2.77 -0.27 -9.06
C SER A 290 -1.48 0.41 -8.64
N MET A 291 -1.46 1.02 -7.46
CA MET A 291 -0.19 1.39 -6.83
C MET A 291 0.57 0.13 -6.45
N LEU A 292 1.86 0.09 -6.76
CA LEU A 292 2.81 -0.97 -6.40
C LEU A 292 3.73 -0.42 -5.30
N ASN A 293 3.78 -1.16 -4.21
CA ASN A 293 4.76 -0.99 -3.13
C ASN A 293 5.46 -2.34 -2.91
N GLY A 294 6.51 -2.37 -2.10
CA GLY A 294 7.06 -3.60 -1.57
C GLY A 294 7.91 -3.30 -0.34
N LEU A 295 8.02 -4.27 0.55
CA LEU A 295 8.92 -4.17 1.69
C LEU A 295 10.29 -4.74 1.32
N ALA A 296 11.30 -4.37 2.09
CA ALA A 296 12.61 -4.96 2.01
C ALA A 296 13.22 -5.12 3.39
N ASP A 297 14.26 -5.93 3.48
CA ASP A 297 15.09 -6.00 4.67
C ASP A 297 16.37 -5.18 4.45
N SER A 298 16.62 -4.23 5.35
CA SER A 298 17.78 -3.35 5.36
C SER A 298 18.75 -3.74 6.48
N ILE A 299 20.05 -3.56 6.22
CA ILE A 299 21.12 -3.77 7.21
C ILE A 299 21.52 -2.42 7.80
N VAL A 300 21.66 -2.35 9.12
CA VAL A 300 22.19 -1.15 9.80
C VAL A 300 23.70 -1.05 9.56
N LYS A 301 24.18 0.12 9.12
CA LYS A 301 25.59 0.35 8.77
C LYS A 301 26.56 0.02 9.90
N ASP A 302 26.19 0.38 11.13
CA ASP A 302 27.03 0.26 12.32
C ASP A 302 26.79 -1.04 13.12
N THR A 303 26.13 -2.05 12.54
CA THR A 303 25.97 -3.36 13.19
C THR A 303 27.31 -3.95 13.65
N ASP A 304 27.35 -4.51 14.87
CA ASP A 304 28.49 -5.25 15.39
C ASP A 304 28.70 -6.63 14.71
N ASN A 305 27.71 -7.09 13.92
CA ASN A 305 27.75 -8.37 13.20
C ASN A 305 27.39 -8.21 11.71
N PRO A 306 28.18 -7.45 10.91
CA PRO A 306 27.86 -7.15 9.51
C PRO A 306 27.85 -8.40 8.62
N LYS A 307 28.65 -9.41 8.98
CA LYS A 307 28.68 -10.69 8.27
C LYS A 307 27.38 -11.47 8.52
N GLY A 308 26.97 -11.63 9.77
CA GLY A 308 25.74 -12.32 10.13
C GLY A 308 24.50 -11.62 9.56
N ALA A 309 24.46 -10.28 9.65
CA ALA A 309 23.39 -9.46 9.09
C ALA A 309 23.25 -9.66 7.57
N ALA A 310 24.36 -9.65 6.83
CA ALA A 310 24.33 -9.90 5.38
C ALA A 310 23.95 -11.34 5.03
N GLN A 311 24.40 -12.33 5.81
CA GLN A 311 24.01 -13.73 5.61
C GLN A 311 22.51 -13.94 5.88
N TRP A 312 21.98 -13.35 6.94
CA TRP A 312 20.56 -13.41 7.28
C TRP A 312 19.70 -12.71 6.21
N THR A 313 20.09 -11.51 5.79
CA THR A 313 19.40 -10.77 4.73
C THR A 313 19.37 -11.56 3.42
N ALA A 314 20.51 -12.13 3.01
CA ALA A 314 20.58 -12.99 1.83
C ALA A 314 19.72 -14.28 1.97
N PHE A 315 19.65 -14.85 3.17
CA PHE A 315 18.80 -16.01 3.44
C PHE A 315 17.31 -15.67 3.36
N MET A 316 16.88 -14.53 3.92
CA MET A 316 15.49 -14.07 3.80
C MET A 316 15.08 -13.85 2.33
N SER A 317 16.02 -13.42 1.50
CA SER A 317 15.86 -13.26 0.05
C SER A 317 15.94 -14.57 -0.76
N SER A 318 16.28 -15.69 -0.13
CA SER A 318 16.42 -16.98 -0.81
C SER A 318 15.06 -17.55 -1.23
N ALA A 319 15.06 -18.40 -2.28
CA ALA A 319 13.89 -19.17 -2.66
C ALA A 319 13.35 -20.01 -1.47
N GLN A 320 14.24 -20.55 -0.64
CA GLN A 320 13.86 -21.38 0.50
C GLN A 320 13.02 -20.61 1.53
N CYS A 321 13.44 -19.41 1.95
CA CYS A 321 12.64 -18.61 2.87
C CYS A 321 11.40 -18.01 2.20
N GLN A 322 11.54 -17.39 1.02
CA GLN A 322 10.40 -16.72 0.40
C GLN A 322 9.30 -17.69 -0.03
N GLN A 323 9.61 -18.92 -0.45
CA GLN A 323 8.59 -19.92 -0.71
C GLN A 323 7.93 -20.43 0.58
N GLU A 324 8.62 -20.45 1.73
CA GLU A 324 8.02 -20.75 3.02
C GLU A 324 7.00 -19.66 3.40
N VAL A 325 7.39 -18.39 3.27
CA VAL A 325 6.48 -17.24 3.48
C VAL A 325 5.30 -17.28 2.52
N ALA A 326 5.52 -17.61 1.23
CA ALA A 326 4.45 -17.73 0.25
C ALA A 326 3.37 -18.73 0.68
N ARG A 327 3.78 -19.90 1.18
CA ARG A 327 2.85 -20.95 1.61
C ARG A 327 2.09 -20.61 2.88
N ALA A 328 2.57 -19.65 3.67
CA ALA A 328 1.84 -19.12 4.81
C ALA A 328 0.65 -18.24 4.40
N GLY A 329 0.66 -17.70 3.17
CA GLY A 329 -0.44 -16.87 2.65
C GLY A 329 -0.62 -15.58 3.44
N VAL A 330 0.47 -14.84 3.64
CA VAL A 330 0.46 -13.58 4.44
C VAL A 330 0.89 -12.36 3.64
N VAL A 331 1.71 -12.54 2.60
CA VAL A 331 2.14 -11.51 1.63
C VAL A 331 2.43 -12.19 0.28
N PHE A 332 2.56 -11.41 -0.80
CA PHE A 332 3.21 -11.90 -2.03
C PHE A 332 4.73 -11.68 -1.92
N PRO A 333 5.56 -12.72 -1.87
CA PRO A 333 7.00 -12.52 -1.75
C PRO A 333 7.61 -11.91 -3.03
N ALA A 334 8.72 -11.19 -2.86
CA ALA A 334 9.37 -10.44 -3.93
C ALA A 334 9.83 -11.33 -5.10
N ARG A 335 10.15 -12.60 -4.85
CA ARG A 335 10.59 -13.53 -5.89
C ARG A 335 9.45 -13.97 -6.82
N LYS A 336 9.75 -14.00 -8.11
CA LYS A 336 8.84 -14.47 -9.17
C LYS A 336 8.37 -15.92 -8.94
N ASP A 337 9.25 -16.79 -8.48
CA ASP A 337 8.95 -18.21 -8.25
C ASP A 337 8.07 -18.48 -7.02
N ALA A 338 8.00 -17.52 -6.09
CA ALA A 338 7.17 -17.60 -4.89
C ALA A 338 5.74 -17.10 -5.12
N THR A 339 5.52 -16.21 -6.09
CA THR A 339 4.20 -15.61 -6.38
C THR A 339 3.11 -16.67 -6.67
N PRO A 340 3.32 -17.71 -7.49
CA PRO A 340 2.32 -18.76 -7.71
C PRO A 340 1.96 -19.55 -6.44
N LEU A 341 2.89 -19.69 -5.49
CA LEU A 341 2.64 -20.39 -4.23
C LEU A 341 1.77 -19.56 -3.29
N ALA A 342 2.03 -18.25 -3.20
CA ALA A 342 1.18 -17.33 -2.43
C ALA A 342 -0.22 -17.25 -3.03
N ALA A 343 -0.32 -17.14 -4.36
CA ALA A 343 -1.59 -17.16 -5.06
C ALA A 343 -2.40 -18.45 -4.77
N GLU A 344 -1.74 -19.61 -4.76
CA GLU A 344 -2.39 -20.87 -4.39
C GLU A 344 -2.84 -20.91 -2.92
N ALA A 345 -2.02 -20.39 -2.00
CA ALA A 345 -2.40 -20.28 -0.59
C ALA A 345 -3.67 -19.42 -0.41
N TYR A 346 -3.75 -18.27 -1.09
CA TYR A 346 -4.93 -17.40 -1.05
C TYR A 346 -6.18 -18.05 -1.65
N ARG A 347 -6.05 -18.79 -2.76
CA ARG A 347 -7.18 -19.56 -3.32
C ARG A 347 -7.68 -20.63 -2.36
N GLN A 348 -6.79 -21.28 -1.60
CA GLN A 348 -7.18 -22.23 -0.57
C GLN A 348 -7.91 -21.57 0.61
N MET A 349 -7.66 -20.28 0.84
CA MET A 349 -8.39 -19.44 1.79
C MET A 349 -9.72 -18.90 1.21
N GLY A 350 -10.05 -19.19 -0.06
CA GLY A 350 -11.28 -18.76 -0.71
C GLY A 350 -11.21 -17.40 -1.39
N ILE A 351 -10.04 -16.76 -1.45
CA ILE A 351 -9.85 -15.47 -2.10
C ILE A 351 -9.16 -15.64 -3.46
N ASP A 352 -9.66 -14.97 -4.49
CA ASP A 352 -8.97 -14.90 -5.78
C ASP A 352 -7.84 -13.86 -5.75
N PRO A 353 -6.56 -14.26 -5.90
CA PRO A 353 -5.45 -13.32 -5.92
C PRO A 353 -5.29 -12.57 -7.26
N GLU A 354 -6.04 -12.94 -8.30
CA GLU A 354 -5.90 -12.38 -9.64
C GLU A 354 -5.95 -10.84 -9.67
N PRO A 355 -6.92 -10.18 -8.99
CA PRO A 355 -7.01 -8.73 -8.98
C PRO A 355 -5.76 -8.00 -8.48
N PHE A 356 -4.95 -8.65 -7.63
CA PHE A 356 -3.69 -8.11 -7.12
C PHE A 356 -2.51 -8.41 -8.04
N THR A 357 -2.46 -9.63 -8.59
CA THR A 357 -1.31 -10.09 -9.38
C THR A 357 -1.34 -9.60 -10.83
N ALA A 358 -2.52 -9.39 -11.41
CA ALA A 358 -2.64 -9.04 -12.81
C ALA A 358 -2.12 -7.64 -13.17
N PRO A 359 -2.34 -6.57 -12.37
CA PRO A 359 -1.74 -5.26 -12.65
C PRO A 359 -0.22 -5.33 -12.80
N VAL A 360 0.47 -6.14 -11.99
CA VAL A 360 1.93 -6.36 -12.08
C VAL A 360 2.29 -7.06 -13.38
N GLN A 361 1.58 -8.14 -13.74
CA GLN A 361 1.84 -8.93 -14.96
C GLN A 361 1.57 -8.12 -16.24
N GLU A 362 0.62 -7.20 -16.20
CA GLU A 362 0.20 -6.37 -17.32
C GLU A 362 1.02 -5.08 -17.45
N GLY A 363 1.83 -4.73 -16.43
CA GLY A 363 2.55 -3.46 -16.37
C GLY A 363 1.65 -2.26 -16.06
N ASN A 364 0.47 -2.50 -15.49
CA ASN A 364 -0.52 -1.49 -15.12
C ASN A 364 -0.32 -1.06 -13.66
N THR A 365 0.91 -0.68 -13.31
CA THR A 365 1.24 -0.22 -11.95
C THR A 365 1.90 1.15 -11.93
N VAL A 366 1.74 1.84 -10.81
CA VAL A 366 2.49 3.05 -10.47
C VAL A 366 3.20 2.86 -9.14
N TYR A 367 4.43 3.34 -9.00
CA TYR A 367 5.15 3.19 -7.74
C TYR A 367 4.56 4.05 -6.64
N PHE A 368 4.62 3.52 -5.41
CA PHE A 368 4.54 4.36 -4.22
C PHE A 368 5.68 5.38 -4.25
N PRO A 369 5.44 6.67 -3.93
CA PRO A 369 6.46 7.70 -4.02
C PRO A 369 7.65 7.44 -3.08
N VAL A 370 8.85 7.46 -3.66
CA VAL A 370 10.13 7.40 -2.93
C VAL A 370 10.70 8.80 -2.86
N THR A 371 10.74 9.37 -1.65
CA THR A 371 11.25 10.72 -1.40
C THR A 371 12.02 10.80 -0.08
N LYS A 372 13.06 11.62 -0.03
CA LYS A 372 13.79 11.92 1.22
C LYS A 372 12.98 12.77 2.21
N PHE A 373 12.05 13.60 1.72
CA PHE A 373 11.22 14.48 2.54
C PHE A 373 9.92 13.84 3.02
N GLY A 374 9.86 12.50 3.16
CA GLY A 374 8.62 11.78 3.45
C GLY A 374 7.88 12.27 4.70
N ALA A 375 8.61 12.67 5.74
CA ALA A 375 8.01 13.22 6.97
C ALA A 375 7.41 14.62 6.76
N ASP A 376 8.13 15.51 6.08
CA ASP A 376 7.66 16.88 5.78
C ASP A 376 6.48 16.86 4.80
N VAL A 377 6.58 16.03 3.75
CA VAL A 377 5.47 15.78 2.82
C VAL A 377 4.24 15.30 3.58
N SER A 378 4.40 14.35 4.50
CA SER A 378 3.27 13.86 5.31
C SER A 378 2.67 14.98 6.17
N ALA A 379 3.50 15.79 6.84
CA ALA A 379 3.04 16.88 7.70
C ALA A 379 2.29 17.98 6.94
N LEU A 380 2.60 18.18 5.66
CA LEU A 380 1.93 19.16 4.79
C LEU A 380 0.69 18.58 4.10
N MET A 381 0.75 17.32 3.63
CA MET A 381 -0.33 16.66 2.90
C MET A 381 -1.51 16.27 3.77
N THR A 382 -1.26 15.72 4.97
CA THR A 382 -2.34 15.25 5.86
C THR A 382 -3.40 16.32 6.13
N PRO A 383 -3.08 17.52 6.64
CA PRO A 383 -4.11 18.53 6.92
C PRO A 383 -4.83 19.00 5.65
N ALA A 384 -4.17 19.05 4.49
CA ALA A 384 -4.80 19.43 3.23
C ALA A 384 -5.83 18.38 2.76
N LEU A 385 -5.48 17.09 2.82
CA LEU A 385 -6.39 16.00 2.48
C LEU A 385 -7.54 15.89 3.49
N GLU A 386 -7.28 16.14 4.78
CA GLU A 386 -8.33 16.23 5.80
C GLU A 386 -9.32 17.36 5.49
N ASP A 387 -8.86 18.53 5.04
CA ASP A 387 -9.74 19.64 4.69
C ASP A 387 -10.62 19.32 3.46
N ILE A 388 -10.03 18.67 2.45
CA ILE A 388 -10.75 18.23 1.23
C ILE A 388 -11.83 17.18 1.58
N TYR A 389 -11.53 16.26 2.49
CA TYR A 389 -12.49 15.23 2.89
C TYR A 389 -13.53 15.77 3.89
N ALA A 390 -13.09 16.36 5.00
CA ALA A 390 -13.96 16.75 6.10
C ALA A 390 -14.78 18.02 5.81
N ASN A 391 -14.15 19.03 5.21
CA ASN A 391 -14.78 20.32 4.96
C ASN A 391 -15.18 20.51 3.49
N ARG A 392 -14.90 19.51 2.65
CA ARG A 392 -15.26 19.51 1.22
C ARG A 392 -14.74 20.75 0.50
N VAL A 393 -13.54 21.22 0.88
CA VAL A 393 -12.86 22.28 0.12
C VAL A 393 -12.39 21.72 -1.24
N PRO A 394 -12.36 22.53 -2.30
CA PRO A 394 -11.88 22.07 -3.59
C PRO A 394 -10.43 21.59 -3.52
N ALA A 395 -10.10 20.49 -4.20
CA ALA A 395 -8.77 19.90 -4.20
C ALA A 395 -7.67 20.83 -4.75
N SER A 396 -8.04 21.91 -5.45
CA SER A 396 -7.11 22.97 -5.87
C SER A 396 -6.34 23.65 -4.72
N VAL A 397 -6.76 23.48 -3.46
CA VAL A 397 -5.94 23.86 -2.29
C VAL A 397 -4.58 23.18 -2.27
N LEU A 398 -4.44 22.01 -2.92
CA LEU A 398 -3.16 21.31 -3.03
C LEU A 398 -2.11 22.07 -3.83
N ALA A 399 -2.47 23.11 -4.60
CA ALA A 399 -1.48 23.94 -5.27
C ALA A 399 -0.57 24.69 -4.28
N GLU A 400 -1.10 25.13 -3.13
CA GLU A 400 -0.30 25.76 -2.08
C GLU A 400 0.59 24.72 -1.38
N THR A 401 0.06 23.52 -1.12
CA THR A 401 0.81 22.38 -0.60
C THR A 401 1.94 21.95 -1.54
N ASN A 402 1.68 21.97 -2.85
CA ASN A 402 2.65 21.68 -3.90
C ASN A 402 3.85 22.62 -3.83
N GLU A 403 3.60 23.93 -3.80
CA GLU A 403 4.65 24.95 -3.70
C GLU A 403 5.47 24.76 -2.42
N ALA A 404 4.81 24.53 -1.28
CA ALA A 404 5.48 24.32 0.00
C ALA A 404 6.40 23.07 -0.01
N ILE A 405 5.96 21.97 -0.61
CA ILE A 405 6.76 20.75 -0.72
C ILE A 405 7.93 20.93 -1.69
N ASN A 406 7.68 21.54 -2.85
CA ASN A 406 8.72 21.69 -3.88
C ASN A 406 9.84 22.65 -3.47
N VAL A 407 9.57 23.63 -2.60
CA VAL A 407 10.61 24.46 -1.98
C VAL A 407 11.64 23.63 -1.19
N LEU A 408 11.26 22.50 -0.59
CA LEU A 408 12.19 21.65 0.17
C LEU A 408 13.32 21.13 -0.73
N PHE A 409 12.98 20.72 -1.96
CA PHE A 409 13.96 20.25 -2.94
C PHE A 409 14.86 21.39 -3.44
N GLU A 410 14.30 22.58 -3.68
CA GLU A 410 15.08 23.75 -4.10
C GLU A 410 16.12 24.18 -3.05
N THR A 411 15.75 24.14 -1.76
CA THR A 411 16.65 24.57 -0.68
C THR A 411 17.80 23.60 -0.46
N ASP A 412 17.58 22.32 -0.67
CA ASP A 412 18.57 21.28 -0.49
C ASP A 412 19.68 21.34 -1.57
N GLU A 413 19.32 21.59 -2.83
CA GLU A 413 20.32 21.81 -3.90
C GLU A 413 21.27 22.98 -3.62
N THR A 414 20.84 23.96 -2.83
CA THR A 414 21.68 25.12 -2.48
C THR A 414 22.65 24.86 -1.33
N ASP A 415 22.40 23.88 -0.47
CA ASP A 415 23.28 23.52 0.63
C ASP A 415 24.42 22.56 0.19
N ASP A 416 24.24 21.86 -0.94
CA ASP A 416 25.25 21.00 -1.58
C ASP A 416 26.19 21.74 -2.58
N SER A 417 25.96 23.04 -2.83
CA SER A 417 26.74 23.89 -3.75
C SER A 417 27.72 24.84 -3.04
#